data_AF-A0A0M2VA77-F1
#
_entry.id   AF-A0A0M2VA77-F1
#
_cell.length_a   1.000
_cell.length_b   1.000
_cell.length_c   1.000
_cell.angle_alpha   90.00
_cell.angle_beta   90.00
_cell.angle_gamma   90.00
#
_symmetry.space_group_name_H-M   'P 1'
#
loop_
_entity.id
_entity.type
_entity.pdbx_description
1 polymer ?
#
loop_
_entity_poly.entity_id
_entity_poly.type
_entity_poly.pdbx_seq_one_letter_code
_entity_poly.pdbx_strand_id
1 'polypeptide(L)'
;MNKFITVSIVMSLLIFGIGQAMAGVYSSDQVIVNQQHHYNKQQVLSFVDNEQVQQKLVQLGVNPADAKHRIANMTNEELTALNTQMNDMPSGGIIGTIVTVLVVVAVLDLMGITDVYPFIRPIG
;
A
#
# COMPACT_ATOMS: atom_id res chain seq x y z
N MET A 1 -32.99 5.53 63.55
CA MET A 1 -31.91 4.62 63.11
C MET A 1 -32.03 4.20 61.64
N ASN A 2 -33.25 4.02 61.12
CA ASN A 2 -33.50 3.46 59.77
C ASN A 2 -33.04 4.36 58.61
N LYS A 3 -33.10 5.70 58.76
CA LYS A 3 -32.65 6.65 57.73
C LYS A 3 -31.14 6.57 57.43
N PHE A 4 -30.31 6.29 58.43
CA PHE A 4 -28.86 6.13 58.24
C PHE A 4 -28.51 4.83 57.52
N ILE A 5 -29.28 3.76 57.75
CA ILE A 5 -29.11 2.48 57.07
C ILE A 5 -29.50 2.60 55.59
N THR A 6 -30.60 3.30 55.29
CA THR A 6 -31.02 3.55 53.89
C THR A 6 -30.00 4.38 53.13
N VAL A 7 -29.42 5.41 53.75
CA VAL A 7 -28.38 6.24 53.11
C VAL A 7 -27.10 5.43 52.84
N SER A 8 -26.73 4.52 53.76
CA SER A 8 -25.52 3.69 53.58
C SER A 8 -25.65 2.65 52.45
N ILE A 9 -26.84 2.07 52.27
CA ILE A 9 -27.13 1.14 51.17
C ILE A 9 -27.15 1.86 49.82
N VAL A 10 -27.79 3.04 49.74
CA VAL A 10 -27.83 3.83 48.51
C VAL A 10 -26.44 4.33 48.10
N MET A 11 -25.61 4.71 49.08
CA MET A 11 -24.23 5.15 48.83
C MET A 11 -23.34 4.02 48.29
N SER A 12 -23.50 2.78 48.79
CA SER A 12 -22.73 1.64 48.28
C SER A 12 -23.12 1.27 46.84
N LEU A 13 -24.41 1.42 46.47
CA LEU A 13 -24.88 1.12 45.13
C LEU A 13 -24.31 2.11 44.08
N LEU A 14 -24.10 3.37 44.46
CA LEU A 14 -23.51 4.40 43.59
C LEU A 14 -22.02 4.14 43.30
N ILE A 15 -21.28 3.57 44.24
CA ILE A 15 -19.83 3.29 44.07
C ILE A 15 -19.60 2.08 43.17
N PHE A 16 -20.52 1.11 43.14
CA PHE A 16 -20.39 -0.10 42.30
C PHE A 16 -20.86 0.10 40.85
N GLY A 17 -21.57 1.19 40.54
CA GLY A 17 -22.09 1.48 39.19
C GLY A 17 -21.06 2.07 38.22
N ILE A 18 -19.90 2.51 38.70
CA ILE A 18 -18.80 3.01 37.88
C ILE A 18 -17.86 1.87 37.47
N GLY A 19 -18.41 0.89 36.75
CA GLY A 19 -17.61 -0.02 35.95
C GLY A 19 -16.95 0.79 34.84
N GLN A 20 -15.63 1.00 34.91
CA GLN A 20 -14.90 1.60 33.81
C GLN A 20 -14.94 0.63 32.63
N ALA A 21 -15.83 0.91 31.67
CA ALA A 21 -15.76 0.28 30.37
C ALA A 21 -14.46 0.75 29.71
N MET A 22 -13.40 -0.05 29.83
CA MET A 22 -12.22 0.10 29.02
C MET A 22 -12.59 -0.33 27.60
N ALA A 23 -13.25 0.58 26.88
CA ALA A 23 -13.26 0.55 25.44
C ALA A 23 -11.81 0.82 25.02
N GLY A 24 -11.06 -0.25 24.78
CA GLY A 24 -9.83 -0.14 24.02
C GLY A 24 -10.19 0.64 22.76
N VAL A 25 -9.59 1.81 22.57
CA VAL A 25 -9.69 2.54 21.33
C VAL A 25 -9.02 1.64 20.30
N TYR A 26 -9.79 0.76 19.66
CA TYR A 26 -9.44 0.27 18.35
C TYR A 26 -9.60 1.47 17.44
N SER A 27 -8.58 2.33 17.43
CA SER A 27 -8.53 3.50 16.58
C SER A 27 -8.74 3.01 15.16
N SER A 28 -9.63 3.64 14.40
CA SER A 28 -9.76 3.39 12.96
C SER A 28 -8.39 3.41 12.27
N ASP A 29 -7.40 4.12 12.83
CA ASP A 29 -6.00 4.07 12.39
C ASP A 29 -5.42 2.65 12.36
N GLN A 30 -5.65 1.81 13.38
CA GLN A 30 -5.14 0.43 13.37
C GLN A 30 -5.86 -0.46 12.34
N VAL A 31 -7.14 -0.19 12.08
CA VAL A 31 -7.90 -0.89 11.04
C VAL A 31 -7.46 -0.44 9.65
N ILE A 32 -7.26 0.86 9.44
CA ILE A 32 -6.77 1.46 8.19
C ILE A 32 -5.35 0.98 7.89
N VAL A 33 -4.47 0.93 8.91
CA VAL A 33 -3.10 0.44 8.79
C VAL A 33 -3.10 -1.05 8.40
N ASN A 34 -3.89 -1.90 9.07
CA ASN A 34 -4.02 -3.31 8.67
C ASN A 34 -4.63 -3.47 7.27
N GLN A 35 -5.66 -2.70 6.91
CA GLN A 35 -6.25 -2.72 5.59
C GLN A 35 -5.23 -2.33 4.50
N GLN A 36 -4.47 -1.25 4.71
CA GLN A 36 -3.41 -0.79 3.83
C GLN A 36 -2.31 -1.85 3.66
N HIS A 37 -1.98 -2.57 4.74
CA HIS A 37 -1.02 -3.68 4.70
C HIS A 37 -1.52 -4.86 3.86
N HIS A 38 -2.79 -5.23 3.99
CA HIS A 38 -3.41 -6.26 3.15
C HIS A 38 -3.40 -5.86 1.67
N TYR A 39 -3.75 -4.60 1.36
CA TYR A 39 -3.68 -4.07 -0.01
C TYR A 39 -2.26 -4.09 -0.57
N ASN A 40 -1.26 -3.67 0.22
CA ASN A 40 0.14 -3.67 -0.21
C ASN A 40 0.63 -5.11 -0.51
N LYS A 41 0.31 -6.08 0.36
CA LYS A 41 0.64 -7.49 0.12
C LYS A 41 -0.02 -8.05 -1.14
N GLN A 42 -1.28 -7.75 -1.36
CA GLN A 42 -1.99 -8.16 -2.58
C GLN A 42 -1.39 -7.53 -3.84
N GLN A 43 -0.96 -6.26 -3.77
CA GLN A 43 -0.31 -5.57 -4.87
C GLN A 43 1.08 -6.15 -5.22
N VAL A 44 1.88 -6.50 -4.21
CA VAL A 44 3.18 -7.15 -4.45
C VAL A 44 2.99 -8.56 -5.01
N LEU A 45 2.00 -9.31 -4.51
CA LEU A 45 1.66 -10.63 -5.05
C LEU A 45 1.18 -10.55 -6.50
N SER A 46 0.34 -9.58 -6.85
CA SER A 46 -0.14 -9.40 -8.23
C SER A 46 0.98 -8.95 -9.18
N PHE A 47 1.95 -8.19 -8.69
CA PHE A 47 3.14 -7.83 -9.47
C PHE A 47 4.03 -9.04 -9.76
N VAL A 48 4.23 -9.93 -8.77
CA VAL A 48 5.00 -11.18 -8.94
C VAL A 48 4.22 -12.22 -9.78
N ASP A 49 2.90 -12.11 -9.83
CA ASP A 49 2.05 -12.90 -10.75
C ASP A 49 2.19 -12.48 -12.21
N ASN A 50 2.73 -11.30 -12.51
CA ASN A 50 2.93 -10.85 -13.88
C ASN A 50 3.91 -11.79 -14.63
N GLU A 51 3.51 -12.28 -15.80
CA GLU A 51 4.31 -13.22 -16.61
C GLU A 51 5.71 -12.68 -16.93
N GLN A 52 5.85 -11.37 -17.16
CA GLN A 52 7.15 -10.74 -17.43
C GLN A 52 8.07 -10.79 -16.21
N VAL A 53 7.51 -10.62 -15.00
CA VAL A 53 8.26 -10.71 -13.74
C VAL A 53 8.65 -12.16 -13.47
N GLN A 54 7.76 -13.13 -13.69
CA GLN A 54 8.08 -14.55 -13.54
C GLN A 54 9.19 -15.00 -14.50
N GLN A 55 9.11 -14.60 -15.78
CA GLN A 55 10.16 -14.88 -16.75
C GLN A 55 11.50 -14.28 -16.34
N LYS A 56 11.50 -13.06 -15.77
CA LYS A 56 12.71 -12.43 -15.27
C LYS A 56 13.28 -13.14 -14.04
N LEU A 57 12.43 -13.59 -13.11
CA LEU A 57 12.83 -14.39 -11.95
C LEU A 57 13.47 -15.72 -12.39
N VAL A 58 12.87 -16.41 -13.37
CA VAL A 58 13.41 -17.64 -13.94
C VAL A 58 14.76 -17.40 -14.63
N GLN A 59 14.91 -16.31 -15.38
CA GLN A 59 16.20 -15.91 -15.97
C GLN A 59 17.30 -15.65 -14.92
N LEU A 60 16.91 -15.21 -13.72
CA LEU A 60 17.81 -15.02 -12.58
C LEU A 60 18.05 -16.32 -11.78
N GLY A 61 17.50 -17.45 -12.22
CA GLY A 61 17.62 -18.75 -11.54
C GLY A 61 16.70 -18.92 -10.33
N VAL A 62 15.69 -18.05 -10.17
CA VAL A 62 14.74 -18.09 -9.06
C VAL A 62 13.42 -18.71 -9.52
N ASN A 63 12.97 -19.75 -8.84
CA ASN A 63 11.65 -20.33 -9.09
C ASN A 63 10.54 -19.35 -8.62
N PRO A 64 9.58 -18.98 -9.48
CA PRO A 64 8.47 -18.09 -9.11
C PRO A 64 7.66 -18.58 -7.90
N ALA A 65 7.51 -19.90 -7.73
CA ALA A 65 6.79 -20.47 -6.58
C ALA A 65 7.52 -20.18 -5.26
N ASP A 66 8.85 -20.30 -5.25
CA ASP A 66 9.69 -20.02 -4.08
C ASP A 66 9.69 -18.52 -3.75
N ALA A 67 9.70 -17.66 -4.78
CA ALA A 67 9.58 -16.21 -4.62
C ALA A 67 8.25 -15.83 -3.94
N LYS A 68 7.13 -16.42 -4.38
CA LYS A 68 5.81 -16.21 -3.75
C LYS A 68 5.78 -16.67 -2.31
N HIS A 69 6.36 -17.84 -2.01
CA HIS A 69 6.41 -18.36 -0.65
C HIS A 69 7.22 -17.45 0.28
N ARG A 70 8.33 -16.88 -0.21
CA ARG A 70 9.12 -15.90 0.55
C ARG A 70 8.34 -14.62 0.83
N ILE A 71 7.65 -14.08 -0.17
CA ILE A 71 6.81 -12.87 -0.02
C ILE A 71 5.62 -13.14 0.92
N ALA A 72 5.04 -14.34 0.86
CA ALA A 72 3.97 -14.74 1.75
C ALA A 72 4.41 -14.77 3.23
N ASN A 73 5.67 -15.15 3.48
CA ASN A 73 6.26 -15.26 4.81
C ASN A 73 6.97 -13.99 5.30
N MET A 74 7.12 -12.96 4.46
CA MET A 74 7.68 -11.67 4.86
C MET A 74 6.80 -10.97 5.89
N THR A 75 7.45 -10.30 6.85
CA THR A 75 6.75 -9.43 7.80
C THR A 75 6.27 -8.15 7.12
N ASN A 76 5.33 -7.45 7.76
CA ASN A 76 4.76 -6.21 7.21
C ASN A 76 5.83 -5.12 7.01
N GLU A 77 6.86 -5.09 7.85
CA GLU A 77 7.97 -4.14 7.75
C GLU A 77 8.87 -4.47 6.55
N GLU A 78 9.18 -5.74 6.34
CA GLU A 78 9.99 -6.22 5.21
C GLU A 78 9.29 -5.98 3.88
N LEU A 79 7.97 -6.20 3.83
CA LEU A 79 7.17 -5.95 2.63
C LEU A 79 7.08 -4.46 2.29
N THR A 80 6.99 -3.60 3.30
CA THR A 80 6.97 -2.14 3.11
C THR A 80 8.32 -1.65 2.58
N ALA A 81 9.44 -2.13 3.14
CA ALA A 81 10.77 -1.83 2.65
C ALA A 81 10.98 -2.32 1.20
N LEU A 82 10.47 -3.51 0.87
CA LEU A 82 10.51 -4.05 -0.48
C LEU A 82 9.69 -3.20 -1.46
N ASN A 83 8.49 -2.77 -1.08
CA ASN A 83 7.65 -1.91 -1.92
C ASN A 83 8.34 -0.56 -2.19
N THR A 84 8.93 0.08 -1.17
CA THR A 84 9.71 1.31 -1.34
C THR A 84 10.86 1.11 -2.31
N GLN A 85 11.61 0.01 -2.19
CA GLN A 85 12.72 -0.29 -3.10
C GLN A 85 12.24 -0.61 -4.53
N MET A 86 11.11 -1.30 -4.69
CA MET A 86 10.50 -1.55 -6.00
C MET A 86 9.96 -0.27 -6.65
N ASN A 87 9.51 0.69 -5.85
CA ASN A 87 9.03 1.98 -6.32
C ASN A 87 10.18 2.93 -6.69
N ASP A 88 11.33 2.80 -6.03
CA ASP A 88 12.58 3.53 -6.34
C ASP A 88 13.32 2.94 -7.55
N MET A 89 13.17 1.64 -7.81
CA MET A 89 13.54 1.09 -9.12
C MET A 89 12.64 1.76 -10.17
N PRO A 90 13.16 2.17 -11.34
CA PRO A 90 12.32 2.75 -12.38
C PRO A 90 11.24 1.73 -12.76
N SER A 91 10.06 1.91 -12.18
CA SER A 91 8.86 1.07 -12.29
C SER A 91 8.23 1.13 -13.68
N GLY A 92 8.96 1.71 -14.64
CA GLY A 92 8.66 1.76 -16.04
C GLY A 92 8.82 0.39 -16.69
N GLY A 93 7.86 -0.50 -16.42
CA GLY A 93 7.48 -1.52 -17.40
C GLY A 93 7.01 -0.87 -18.71
N ILE A 94 6.28 -1.61 -19.55
CA ILE A 94 5.79 -1.14 -20.86
C ILE A 94 5.20 0.28 -20.79
N ILE A 95 4.49 0.63 -19.71
CA ILE A 95 3.93 1.97 -19.49
C ILE A 95 5.01 3.05 -19.41
N GLY A 96 6.10 2.84 -18.66
CA GLY A 96 7.19 3.82 -18.57
C GLY A 96 7.92 3.95 -19.91
N THR A 97 8.14 2.84 -20.62
CA THR A 97 8.70 2.88 -21.97
C THR A 97 7.81 3.65 -22.94
N ILE A 98 6.49 3.41 -22.93
CA ILE A 98 5.53 4.17 -23.75
C ILE A 98 5.60 5.65 -23.41
N VAL A 99 5.55 6.02 -22.13
CA VAL A 99 5.61 7.42 -21.70
C VAL A 99 6.93 8.08 -22.13
N THR A 100 8.06 7.40 -21.97
CA THR A 100 9.36 7.90 -22.44
C THR A 100 9.38 8.12 -23.95
N VAL A 101 8.87 7.15 -24.73
CA VAL A 101 8.78 7.30 -26.19
C VAL A 101 7.87 8.48 -26.56
N LEU A 102 6.72 8.64 -25.92
CA LEU A 102 5.83 9.78 -26.14
C LEU A 102 6.53 11.12 -25.85
N VAL A 103 7.29 11.22 -24.76
CA VAL A 103 8.05 12.44 -24.42
C VAL A 103 9.14 12.73 -25.44
N VAL A 104 9.91 11.72 -25.87
CA VAL A 104 10.95 11.90 -26.89
C VAL A 104 10.33 12.38 -28.21
N VAL A 105 9.24 11.74 -28.66
CA VAL A 105 8.54 12.15 -29.88
C VAL A 105 7.96 13.56 -29.74
N ALA A 106 7.43 13.93 -28.56
CA ALA A 106 6.92 15.29 -28.33
C ALA A 106 8.01 16.36 -28.44
N VAL A 107 9.23 16.07 -27.97
CA VAL A 107 10.37 17.00 -28.11
C VAL A 107 10.81 17.11 -29.58
N LEU A 108 10.84 16.00 -30.32
CA LEU A 108 11.17 16.00 -31.74
C LEU A 108 10.13 16.78 -32.58
N ASP A 109 8.87 16.73 -32.17
CA ASP A 109 7.77 17.49 -32.78
C ASP A 109 7.93 19.00 -32.54
N LEU A 110 8.26 19.40 -31.30
CA LEU A 110 8.59 20.80 -30.98
C LEU A 110 9.76 21.33 -31.81
N MET A 111 10.77 20.50 -32.08
CA MET A 111 11.90 20.87 -32.94
C MET A 111 11.57 20.91 -34.43
N GLY A 112 10.38 20.45 -34.85
CA GLY A 112 9.97 20.37 -36.26
C GLY A 112 10.63 19.22 -37.04
N ILE A 113 11.19 18.22 -36.34
CA ILE A 113 11.80 17.04 -36.96
C ILE A 113 10.73 16.00 -37.31
N THR A 114 9.64 15.94 -36.54
CA THR A 114 8.50 15.03 -36.73
C THR A 114 7.18 15.80 -36.64
N ASP A 115 6.09 15.25 -37.19
CA ASP A 115 4.72 15.78 -37.03
C ASP A 115 3.81 14.62 -36.62
N VAL A 116 3.85 14.27 -35.33
CA VAL A 116 3.09 13.14 -34.75
C VAL A 116 1.93 13.64 -33.91
N TYR A 117 2.08 14.81 -33.28
CA TYR A 117 1.10 15.49 -32.46
C TYR A 117 0.60 16.75 -33.15
N PRO A 118 -0.57 16.71 -33.83
CA PRO A 118 -1.08 17.83 -34.65
C PRO A 118 -1.46 19.09 -33.83
N PHE A 119 -1.41 19.01 -32.50
CA PHE A 119 -1.64 20.12 -31.58
C PHE A 119 -0.33 20.80 -31.13
N ILE A 120 0.82 20.19 -31.38
CA ILE A 120 2.14 20.79 -31.13
C ILE A 120 2.47 21.68 -32.34
N ARG A 121 2.85 22.93 -32.07
CA ARG A 121 3.36 23.83 -33.10
C ARG A 121 4.88 23.85 -32.98
N PRO A 122 5.64 23.54 -34.04
CA PRO A 122 7.08 23.62 -33.99
C PRO A 122 7.54 25.05 -33.68
N ILE A 123 8.60 25.17 -32.88
CA ILE A 123 9.16 26.46 -32.43
C ILE A 123 10.20 27.04 -33.40
N GLY A 124 10.18 26.61 -34.66
CA GLY A 124 11.13 27.00 -35.72
C GLY A 124 10.43 27.33 -37.03
#